data_AF-A0A8B6CPB2-F1
#
_entry.id   AF-A0A8B6CPB2-F1
#
_cell.length_a   1.000
_cell.length_b   1.000
_cell.length_c   1.000
_cell.angle_alpha   90.00
_cell.angle_beta   90.00
_cell.angle_gamma   90.00
#
_symmetry.space_group_name_H-M   'P 1'
#
loop_
_entity.id
_entity.type
_entity.pdbx_description
1 polymer ?
#
loop_
_entity_poly.entity_id
_entity_poly.type
_entity_poly.pdbx_seq_one_letter_code
_entity_poly.pdbx_strand_id
1 'polypeptide(L)'
;MVKSLFGRQHKEIPLLKVNDELIDDRKKMADIFNVYFSDQSNIDDSNVQLPNLEKFTSELTTIEIKEIYVEDILLNLDTSKAIGTDCLYQGGYIRRREDERR
;
A
#
# COMPACT_ATOMS: atom_id res chain seq x y z
N MET A 1 -23.11 13.12 -13.34
CA MET A 1 -22.37 14.05 -12.45
C MET A 1 -21.80 13.21 -11.30
N VAL A 2 -20.53 12.81 -11.39
CA VAL A 2 -19.87 11.94 -10.40
C VAL A 2 -19.34 12.85 -9.28
N LYS A 3 -19.93 12.76 -8.08
CA LYS A 3 -19.47 13.53 -6.92
C LYS A 3 -18.14 12.92 -6.44
N SER A 4 -17.13 13.80 -6.35
CA SER A 4 -15.81 13.55 -5.78
C SER A 4 -15.89 12.74 -4.47
N LEU A 5 -15.27 11.57 -4.43
CA LEU A 5 -15.29 10.63 -3.29
C LEU A 5 -14.18 10.87 -2.27
N PHE A 6 -13.24 11.81 -2.50
CA PHE A 6 -12.12 12.00 -1.58
C PHE A 6 -11.79 13.48 -1.37
N GLY A 7 -12.68 14.17 -0.67
CA GLY A 7 -12.39 15.44 0.00
C GLY A 7 -12.00 15.16 1.45
N ARG A 8 -10.75 15.43 1.82
CA ARG A 8 -10.23 15.29 3.19
C ARG A 8 -11.04 16.15 4.17
N GLN A 9 -11.85 15.57 5.06
CA GLN A 9 -12.23 16.13 6.37
C GLN A 9 -12.77 14.99 7.28
N HIS A 10 -12.18 14.84 8.48
CA HIS A 10 -12.42 13.85 9.57
C HIS A 10 -12.04 12.36 9.31
N LYS A 11 -10.99 11.91 10.02
CA LYS A 11 -10.45 10.52 10.03
C LYS A 11 -11.22 9.59 10.98
N GLU A 12 -12.53 9.70 11.05
CA GLU A 12 -13.34 8.82 11.90
C GLU A 12 -14.08 7.82 11.03
N ILE A 13 -13.89 6.54 11.35
CA ILE A 13 -14.61 5.45 10.70
C ILE A 13 -16.09 5.66 11.01
N PRO A 14 -16.98 5.69 10.01
CA PRO A 14 -18.40 5.88 10.25
C PRO A 14 -18.97 4.77 11.15
N LEU A 15 -19.93 5.13 11.99
CA LEU A 15 -20.64 4.17 12.84
C LEU A 15 -21.33 3.10 11.99
N LEU A 16 -21.22 1.85 12.42
CA LEU A 16 -21.83 0.73 11.74
C LEU A 16 -23.20 0.46 12.35
N LYS A 17 -24.27 0.47 11.55
CA LYS A 17 -25.62 0.11 12.01
C LYS A 17 -25.87 -1.37 11.76
N VAL A 18 -26.08 -2.16 12.82
CA VAL A 18 -26.38 -3.60 12.75
C VAL A 18 -27.53 -3.89 13.69
N ASN A 19 -28.61 -4.51 13.20
CA ASN A 19 -29.80 -4.86 14.00
C ASN A 19 -30.35 -3.69 14.83
N ASP A 20 -30.43 -2.50 14.22
CA ASP A 20 -30.84 -1.23 14.84
C ASP A 20 -29.92 -0.69 15.95
N GLU A 21 -28.79 -1.33 16.22
CA GLU A 21 -27.74 -0.81 17.10
C GLU A 21 -26.66 -0.08 16.30
N LEU A 22 -26.14 1.02 16.86
CA LEU A 22 -24.98 1.73 16.34
C LEU A 22 -23.72 1.24 17.04
N ILE A 23 -22.76 0.78 16.26
CA ILE A 23 -21.49 0.24 16.73
C ILE A 23 -20.41 1.28 16.45
N ASP A 24 -19.69 1.69 17.49
CA ASP A 24 -18.57 2.63 17.48
C ASP A 24 -17.22 1.97 17.81
N ASP A 25 -17.25 0.77 18.39
CA ASP A 25 -16.06 0.01 18.73
C ASP A 25 -15.42 -0.63 17.49
N ARG A 26 -14.13 -0.30 17.27
CA ARG A 26 -13.37 -0.75 16.10
C ARG A 26 -13.20 -2.26 16.05
N LYS A 27 -13.08 -2.93 17.21
CA LYS A 27 -12.93 -4.38 17.25
C LYS A 27 -14.23 -5.05 16.85
N LYS A 28 -15.37 -4.64 17.43
CA LYS A 28 -16.69 -5.13 17.03
C LYS A 28 -16.98 -4.90 15.55
N MET A 29 -16.62 -3.73 15.01
CA MET A 29 -16.75 -3.48 13.56
C MET A 29 -15.94 -4.49 12.74
N ALA A 30 -14.69 -4.75 13.11
CA ALA A 30 -13.83 -5.70 12.42
C ALA A 30 -14.40 -7.13 12.48
N ASP A 31 -14.87 -7.56 13.65
CA ASP A 31 -15.46 -8.89 13.83
C ASP A 31 -16.71 -9.07 12.95
N ILE A 32 -17.56 -8.04 12.87
CA ILE A 32 -18.77 -8.07 12.02
C ILE A 32 -18.41 -8.10 10.54
N PHE A 33 -17.43 -7.32 10.11
CA PHE A 33 -16.97 -7.38 8.72
C PHE A 33 -16.38 -8.74 8.38
N ASN A 34 -15.58 -9.33 9.28
CA ASN A 34 -15.02 -10.66 9.07
C ASN A 34 -16.12 -11.70 8.88
N VAL A 35 -17.16 -11.71 9.74
CA VAL A 35 -18.31 -12.61 9.59
C VAL A 35 -19.01 -12.36 8.26
N TYR A 36 -19.38 -11.11 7.97
CA TYR A 36 -20.10 -10.76 6.75
C TYR A 36 -19.34 -11.21 5.49
N PHE A 37 -18.05 -10.88 5.38
CA PHE A 37 -17.25 -11.24 4.22
C PHE A 37 -16.96 -12.74 4.12
N SER A 38 -16.82 -13.42 5.26
CA SER A 38 -16.69 -14.88 5.29
C SER A 38 -17.96 -15.56 4.81
N ASP A 39 -19.14 -15.06 5.22
CA ASP A 39 -20.45 -15.59 4.79
C ASP A 39 -20.71 -15.38 3.29
N GLN A 40 -20.08 -14.38 2.66
CA GLN A 40 -20.15 -14.21 1.20
C GLN A 40 -19.24 -15.19 0.44
N SER A 41 -18.31 -15.86 1.13
CA SER A 41 -17.39 -16.83 0.53
C SER A 41 -17.99 -18.24 0.59
N ASN A 42 -18.69 -18.63 -0.47
CA ASN A 42 -19.22 -20.01 -0.62
C ASN A 42 -18.17 -21.02 -1.11
N ILE A 43 -16.88 -20.70 -0.98
CA ILE A 43 -15.80 -21.59 -1.39
C ILE A 43 -15.64 -22.67 -0.32
N ASP A 44 -16.04 -23.90 -0.63
CA ASP A 44 -15.74 -25.07 0.19
C ASP A 44 -14.28 -25.49 -0.06
N ASP A 45 -13.40 -25.10 0.86
CA ASP A 45 -11.99 -25.46 0.87
C ASP A 45 -11.67 -26.63 1.81
N SER A 46 -12.69 -27.33 2.35
CA SER A 46 -12.51 -28.42 3.33
C SER A 46 -11.68 -29.60 2.81
N ASN A 47 -11.66 -29.79 1.48
CA ASN A 47 -10.88 -30.84 0.80
C ASN A 47 -9.70 -30.28 0.00
N VAL A 48 -9.41 -28.99 0.12
CA VAL A 48 -8.27 -28.37 -0.57
C VAL A 48 -7.01 -28.73 0.19
N GLN A 49 -6.18 -29.56 -0.44
CA GLN A 49 -4.82 -29.74 0.02
C GLN A 49 -3.99 -28.57 -0.46
N LEU A 50 -3.25 -27.94 0.45
CA LEU A 50 -2.20 -27.00 0.08
C LEU A 50 -1.30 -27.70 -0.96
N PRO A 51 -0.91 -27.01 -2.04
CA PRO A 51 0.06 -27.57 -2.97
C PRO A 51 1.27 -28.03 -2.17
N ASN A 52 1.76 -29.24 -2.47
CA ASN A 52 2.92 -29.82 -1.80
C ASN A 52 4.17 -29.05 -2.25
N LEU A 53 4.33 -27.86 -1.68
CA LEU A 53 5.51 -27.03 -1.85
C LEU A 53 6.55 -27.61 -0.91
N GLU A 54 7.69 -27.99 -1.46
CA GLU A 54 8.87 -28.27 -0.65
C GLU A 54 9.10 -27.05 0.26
N LYS A 55 9.18 -27.29 1.56
CA LYS A 55 9.49 -26.23 2.52
C LYS A 55 10.93 -25.79 2.28
N PHE A 56 11.11 -24.74 1.49
CA PHE A 56 12.39 -24.08 1.35
C PHE A 56 12.48 -22.99 2.42
N THR A 57 13.50 -23.09 3.27
CA THR A 57 13.91 -21.97 4.11
C THR A 57 14.84 -21.11 3.27
N SER A 58 14.32 -20.05 2.67
CA SER A 58 15.14 -19.01 2.04
C SER A 58 15.44 -17.93 3.07
N GLU A 59 16.71 -17.71 3.37
CA GLU A 59 17.16 -16.57 4.14
C GLU A 59 17.83 -15.58 3.20
N LEU A 60 17.46 -14.30 3.31
CA LEU A 60 18.19 -13.24 2.63
C LEU A 60 19.47 -12.98 3.43
N THR A 61 20.56 -13.66 3.05
CA THR A 61 21.83 -13.59 3.78
C THR A 61 22.66 -12.39 3.39
N THR A 62 22.59 -11.94 2.13
CA THR A 62 23.45 -10.87 1.62
C THR A 62 22.76 -10.13 0.50
N ILE A 63 22.93 -8.81 0.50
CA ILE A 63 22.58 -7.93 -0.62
C ILE A 63 23.89 -7.29 -1.08
N GLU A 64 24.29 -7.52 -2.33
CA GLU A 64 25.41 -6.82 -2.95
C GLU A 64 24.86 -5.67 -3.80
N ILE A 65 25.25 -4.43 -3.48
CA ILE A 65 24.89 -3.24 -4.25
C ILE A 65 26.15 -2.74 -4.95
N LYS A 66 26.13 -2.74 -6.29
CA LYS A 66 27.18 -2.17 -7.13
C LYS A 66 26.74 -0.83 -7.69
N GLU A 67 27.71 0.03 -7.97
CA GLU A 67 27.49 1.34 -8.59
C GLU A 67 26.66 1.23 -9.87
N ILE A 68 26.98 0.26 -10.73
CA ILE A 68 26.25 0.01 -11.98
C ILE A 68 24.75 -0.22 -11.77
N TYR A 69 24.35 -0.89 -10.67
CA TYR A 69 22.93 -1.11 -10.38
C TYR A 69 22.22 0.19 -9.98
N VAL A 70 22.93 1.09 -9.31
CA VAL A 70 22.40 2.41 -8.96
C VAL A 70 22.28 3.27 -10.22
N GLU A 71 23.28 3.25 -11.10
CA GLU A 71 23.24 3.95 -12.38
C GLU A 71 22.08 3.47 -13.25
N ASP A 72 21.90 2.16 -13.38
CA ASP A 72 20.80 1.56 -14.14
C ASP A 72 19.42 1.98 -13.58
N ILE A 73 19.26 1.99 -12.25
CA ILE A 73 18.01 2.43 -11.60
C ILE A 73 17.75 3.90 -11.90
N LEU A 74 18.77 4.76 -11.80
CA LEU A 74 18.64 6.20 -12.05
C LEU A 74 18.28 6.50 -13.52
N LEU A 75 18.85 5.75 -14.47
CA LEU A 75 18.57 5.92 -15.90
C LEU A 75 17.16 5.48 -16.29
N ASN A 76 16.61 4.48 -15.59
CA ASN A 76 15.28 3.92 -15.88
C ASN A 76 14.17 4.49 -14.98
N LEU A 77 14.50 5.43 -14.08
CA LEU A 77 13.53 6.03 -13.19
C LEU A 77 12.57 6.94 -13.96
N ASP A 78 11.30 6.55 -14.05
CA ASP A 78 10.26 7.38 -14.64
C ASP A 78 9.86 8.51 -13.68
N THR A 79 10.36 9.70 -13.99
CA THR A 79 10.20 10.91 -13.18
C THR A 79 8.84 11.59 -13.36
N SER A 80 7.99 11.07 -14.25
CA SER A 80 6.61 11.52 -14.41
C SER A 80 5.65 10.89 -13.40
N LYS A 81 6.08 9.84 -12.68
CA LYS A 81 5.27 9.15 -11.67
C LYS A 81 5.18 9.91 -10.34
N ALA A 82 4.19 9.53 -9.54
CA ALA A 82 3.88 10.18 -8.28
C ALA A 82 5.09 10.22 -7.34
N ILE A 83 5.35 11.42 -6.82
CA ILE A 83 6.45 11.70 -5.90
C ILE A 83 6.09 11.18 -4.51
N GLY A 84 7.09 10.67 -3.79
CA GLY A 84 6.95 10.32 -2.38
C GLY A 84 6.51 11.52 -1.54
N THR A 85 6.09 11.26 -0.30
CA THR A 85 5.68 12.32 0.65
C THR A 85 6.82 13.26 1.06
N ASP A 86 8.05 12.99 0.62
CA ASP A 86 9.26 13.78 0.83
C ASP A 86 9.48 14.88 -0.23
N CYS A 87 8.61 14.98 -1.24
CA CYS A 87 8.62 16.05 -2.26
C CYS A 87 9.97 16.22 -2.99
N LEU A 88 10.78 15.16 -3.10
CA LEU A 88 12.06 15.23 -3.83
C LEU A 88 11.81 15.29 -5.34
N TYR A 89 12.11 16.43 -5.95
CA TYR A 89 12.09 16.64 -7.40
C TYR A 89 13.50 16.51 -7.98
N GLN A 90 13.69 15.71 -9.02
CA GLN A 90 14.94 15.72 -9.81
C GLN A 90 15.18 17.10 -10.47
N GLY A 91 14.12 17.87 -10.74
CA GLY A 91 14.20 19.26 -11.24
C GLY A 91 14.72 20.30 -10.23
N GLY A 92 14.76 19.99 -8.92
CA GLY A 92 15.28 20.91 -7.89
C GLY A 92 16.80 20.92 -7.78
N TYR A 93 17.46 19.80 -8.10
CA TYR A 93 18.92 19.70 -8.07
C TYR A 93 19.59 20.41 -9.25
N ILE A 94 18.93 20.46 -10.42
CA ILE A 94 19.47 21.14 -11.61
C ILE A 94 19.51 22.66 -11.40
N ARG A 95 18.49 23.25 -10.73
CA ARG A 95 18.47 24.71 -10.51
C ARG A 95 19.45 25.21 -9.45
N ARG A 96 19.76 24.44 -8.40
CA ARG A 96 20.69 24.90 -7.35
C ARG A 96 22.12 25.13 -7.86
N ARG A 97 22.58 24.36 -8.86
CA ARG A 97 23.94 24.56 -9.40
C ARG A 97 24.09 25.78 -10.31
N GLU A 98 23.00 26.29 -10.89
CA GLU A 98 23.06 27.51 -11.71
C GLU A 98 23.06 28.78 -10.86
N ASP A 99 22.39 28.76 -9.70
CA ASP A 99 22.35 29.90 -8.78
C ASP A 99 23.63 30.04 -7.94
N GLU A 100 24.39 28.97 -7.71
CA GLU A 100 25.69 29.01 -7.01
C GLU A 100 26.87 29.46 -7.90
N ARG A 101 26.61 29.75 -9.18
CA ARG A 101 27.62 30.23 -10.16
C ARG A 101 27.42 31.69 -10.60
N ARG A 102 26.58 32.46 -9.90
CA ARG A 102 26.40 33.90 -10.13
C ARG A 102 26.92 34.73 -8.96
#